data_AF-A0A6L5G513-F1
#
_entry.id   AF-A0A6L5G513-F1
#
_cell.length_a   1.000
_cell.length_b   1.000
_cell.length_c   1.000
_cell.angle_alpha   90.00
_cell.angle_beta   90.00
_cell.angle_gamma   90.00
#
_symmetry.space_group_name_H-M   'P 1'
#
loop_
_entity.id
_entity.type
_entity.pdbx_description
1 polymer ?
#
loop_
_entity_poly.entity_id
_entity_poly.type
_entity_poly.pdbx_seq_one_letter_code
_entity_poly.pdbx_strand_id
1 'polypeptide(L)'
;MRFTPYVRIGTVLLTAAAAALFALAAPAHATADQCETYLRNWGYAVGPRLQYACALGAGWEGHSACYREMVAIGIPERRADTACYFAEQPK
;
A
#
# COMPACT_ATOMS: atom_id res chain seq x y z
N MET A 1 43.91 31.74 42.76
CA MET A 1 42.55 32.16 43.19
C MET A 1 41.69 30.90 43.29
N ARG A 2 40.89 30.79 44.36
CA ARG A 2 40.06 29.62 44.73
C ARG A 2 38.89 29.39 43.76
N PHE A 3 38.38 28.16 43.71
CA PHE A 3 36.99 27.75 44.02
C PHE A 3 36.55 26.55 43.16
N THR A 4 36.48 25.37 43.77
CA THR A 4 35.57 24.30 43.35
C THR A 4 34.17 24.67 43.85
N PRO A 5 33.14 24.67 42.99
CA PRO A 5 32.04 23.74 43.23
C PRO A 5 31.36 23.18 41.96
N TYR A 6 30.99 21.90 42.05
CA TYR A 6 29.75 21.30 41.54
C TYR A 6 29.57 21.12 40.02
N VAL A 7 29.87 19.87 39.61
CA VAL A 7 29.09 19.00 38.71
C VAL A 7 27.77 19.62 38.24
N ARG A 8 27.73 20.07 36.99
CA ARG A 8 26.48 20.20 36.25
C ARG A 8 26.12 18.82 35.73
N ILE A 9 25.16 18.19 36.39
CA ILE A 9 24.49 16.97 35.95
C ILE A 9 23.81 17.30 34.61
N GLY A 10 24.55 17.08 33.52
CA GLY A 10 24.02 17.08 32.17
C GLY A 10 23.65 15.67 31.80
N THR A 11 22.49 15.19 32.27
CA THR A 11 21.86 13.97 31.74
C THR A 11 21.45 14.26 30.30
N VAL A 12 22.37 14.03 29.36
CA VAL A 12 22.01 13.88 27.96
C VAL A 12 21.34 12.52 27.86
N LEU A 13 20.01 12.54 27.76
CA LEU A 13 19.18 11.38 27.46
C LEU A 13 19.64 10.75 26.14
N LEU A 14 20.36 9.63 26.24
CA LEU A 14 20.53 8.68 25.14
C LEU A 14 19.23 7.87 25.00
N THR A 15 18.20 8.49 24.45
CA THR A 15 17.07 7.74 23.89
C THR A 15 17.45 7.30 22.49
N ALA A 16 18.07 6.13 22.37
CA ALA A 16 18.17 5.42 21.10
C ALA A 16 16.74 5.06 20.66
N ALA A 17 16.19 5.84 19.72
CA ALA A 17 14.90 5.58 19.10
C ALA A 17 14.97 4.29 18.27
N ALA A 18 14.75 3.15 18.92
CA ALA A 18 14.50 1.88 18.24
C ALA A 18 13.01 1.81 17.85
N ALA A 19 12.60 2.63 16.88
CA ALA A 19 11.22 2.66 16.40
C ALA A 19 11.18 2.81 14.87
N ALA A 20 11.64 1.80 14.13
CA ALA A 20 11.28 1.64 12.71
C ALA A 20 11.75 0.28 12.17
N LEU A 21 11.14 -0.83 12.60
CA LEU A 21 11.43 -2.16 12.00
C LEU A 21 10.26 -2.78 11.23
N PHE A 22 9.14 -2.09 11.02
CA PHE A 22 7.96 -2.71 10.40
C PHE A 22 7.25 -1.91 9.28
N ALA A 23 7.91 -0.92 8.67
CA ALA A 23 7.31 -0.12 7.60
C ALA A 23 7.64 -0.60 6.17
N LEU A 24 7.92 -1.88 5.94
CA LEU A 24 8.41 -2.38 4.64
C LEU A 24 7.39 -3.14 3.78
N ALA A 25 6.10 -3.17 4.15
CA ALA A 25 5.09 -3.95 3.42
C ALA A 25 3.76 -3.22 3.19
N ALA A 26 3.76 -1.89 3.03
CA ALA A 26 2.54 -1.16 2.69
C ALA A 26 2.53 -0.60 1.25
N PRO A 27 2.46 -1.46 0.21
CA PRO A 27 1.92 -1.01 -1.09
C PRO A 27 0.60 -1.70 -1.46
N ALA A 28 0.29 -2.91 -0.99
CA ALA A 28 -0.80 -3.71 -1.58
C ALA A 28 -2.20 -3.07 -1.45
N HIS A 29 -2.47 -2.39 -0.34
CA HIS A 29 -3.79 -1.78 -0.10
C HIS A 29 -3.98 -0.46 -0.85
N ALA A 30 -2.89 0.29 -1.06
CA ALA A 30 -2.96 1.62 -1.66
C ALA A 30 -3.23 1.55 -3.17
N THR A 31 -2.67 0.54 -3.84
CA THR A 31 -2.80 0.35 -5.29
C THR A 31 -4.11 -0.37 -5.63
N ALA A 32 -4.55 -1.32 -4.80
CA ALA A 32 -5.87 -1.94 -4.92
C ALA A 32 -7.01 -0.90 -4.90
N ASP A 33 -6.93 0.11 -4.05
CA ASP A 33 -7.90 1.21 -3.99
C ASP A 33 -7.99 2.04 -5.29
N GLN A 34 -6.89 2.19 -6.04
CA GLN A 34 -6.90 2.87 -7.35
C GLN A 34 -7.67 2.04 -8.39
N CYS A 35 -7.46 0.72 -8.39
CA CYS A 35 -8.23 -0.22 -9.20
C CYS A 35 -9.72 -0.17 -8.87
N GLU A 36 -10.07 -0.21 -7.58
CA GLU A 36 -11.47 -0.10 -7.13
C GLU A 36 -12.10 1.24 -7.54
N THR A 37 -11.35 2.34 -7.41
CA THR A 37 -11.82 3.68 -7.78
C THR A 37 -12.06 3.80 -9.28
N TYR A 38 -11.16 3.27 -10.11
CA TYR A 38 -11.37 3.20 -11.56
C TYR A 38 -12.66 2.44 -11.90
N LEU A 39 -12.88 1.28 -11.28
CA LEU A 39 -14.07 0.47 -11.52
C LEU A 39 -15.36 1.17 -11.05
N ARG A 40 -15.35 1.83 -9.89
CA ARG A 40 -16.48 2.65 -9.41
C ARG A 40 -16.81 3.78 -10.39
N ASN A 41 -15.79 4.46 -10.93
CA ASN A 41 -15.98 5.53 -11.92
C ASN A 41 -16.58 5.03 -13.24
N TRP A 42 -16.38 3.75 -13.57
CA TRP A 42 -17.02 3.09 -14.70
C TRP A 42 -18.42 2.54 -14.40
N GLY A 43 -18.92 2.72 -13.18
CA GLY A 43 -20.25 2.29 -12.76
C GLY A 43 -20.32 0.83 -12.27
N TYR A 44 -19.17 0.19 -11.99
CA TYR A 44 -19.17 -1.14 -11.40
C TYR A 44 -19.43 -1.08 -9.89
N ALA A 45 -20.28 -1.97 -9.40
CA ALA A 45 -20.42 -2.22 -7.98
C ALA A 45 -19.23 -3.06 -7.49
N VAL A 46 -18.28 -2.41 -6.83
CA VAL A 46 -17.09 -3.08 -6.26
C VAL A 46 -17.52 -3.91 -5.06
N GLY A 47 -17.73 -5.21 -5.30
CA GLY A 47 -17.97 -6.22 -4.28
C GLY A 47 -16.73 -7.07 -3.99
N PRO A 48 -16.85 -8.07 -3.11
CA PRO A 48 -15.71 -8.87 -2.63
C PRO A 48 -14.85 -9.48 -3.74
N ARG A 49 -15.47 -9.86 -4.86
CA ARG A 49 -14.77 -10.48 -5.98
C ARG A 49 -13.92 -9.48 -6.79
N LEU A 50 -14.38 -8.24 -6.95
CA LEU A 50 -13.59 -7.18 -7.58
C LEU A 50 -12.48 -6.68 -6.66
N GLN A 51 -12.74 -6.60 -5.36
CA GLN A 51 -11.71 -6.30 -4.35
C GLN A 51 -10.60 -7.35 -4.38
N TYR A 52 -10.97 -8.64 -4.43
CA TYR A 52 -10.01 -9.72 -4.57
C TYR A 52 -9.18 -9.60 -5.86
N ALA A 53 -9.82 -9.35 -7.01
CA ALA A 53 -9.12 -9.18 -8.27
C ALA A 53 -8.14 -7.99 -8.25
N CYS A 54 -8.55 -6.84 -7.68
CA CYS A 54 -7.65 -5.69 -7.49
C CYS A 54 -6.49 -6.01 -6.53
N ALA A 55 -6.74 -6.78 -5.46
CA ALA A 55 -5.70 -7.19 -4.52
C ALA A 55 -4.65 -8.12 -5.16
N LEU A 56 -5.04 -8.98 -6.10
CA LEU A 56 -4.09 -9.79 -6.88
C LEU A 56 -3.14 -8.92 -7.70
N GLY A 57 -3.65 -7.84 -8.30
CA GLY A 57 -2.82 -6.90 -9.08
C GLY A 57 -1.81 -6.13 -8.23
N ALA A 58 -2.17 -5.87 -6.97
CA ALA A 58 -1.34 -5.23 -5.97
C ALA A 58 -0.37 -6.19 -5.24
N GLY A 59 -0.56 -7.49 -5.44
CA GLY A 59 0.14 -8.58 -4.76
C GLY A 59 1.30 -9.15 -5.58
N TRP A 60 1.76 -10.33 -5.17
CA TRP A 60 2.85 -11.06 -5.83
C TRP A 60 2.40 -11.67 -7.16
N GLU A 61 1.10 -11.92 -7.31
CA GLU A 61 0.50 -12.46 -8.52
C GLU A 61 0.48 -11.44 -9.67
N GLY A 62 0.35 -10.17 -9.32
CA GLY A 62 0.46 -9.02 -10.21
C GLY A 62 -0.62 -8.94 -11.28
N HIS A 63 -0.33 -8.16 -12.32
CA HIS A 63 -1.25 -7.80 -13.40
C HIS A 63 -1.97 -8.99 -14.05
N SER A 64 -1.23 -10.07 -14.32
CA SER A 64 -1.77 -11.24 -15.04
C SER A 64 -2.89 -11.95 -14.28
N ALA A 65 -2.79 -12.05 -12.94
CA ALA A 65 -3.81 -12.69 -12.13
C ALA A 65 -5.03 -11.79 -11.94
N CYS A 66 -4.79 -10.49 -11.74
CA CYS A 66 -5.86 -9.48 -11.76
C CYS A 66 -6.66 -9.56 -13.07
N TYR A 67 -5.97 -9.56 -14.22
CA TYR A 67 -6.62 -9.57 -15.53
C TYR A 67 -7.52 -10.79 -15.72
N ARG A 68 -7.01 -11.98 -15.42
CA ARG A 68 -7.78 -13.23 -15.53
C ARG A 68 -9.03 -13.21 -14.66
N GLU A 69 -8.92 -12.76 -13.42
CA GLU A 69 -10.09 -12.68 -12.53
C GLU A 69 -11.10 -11.64 -13.00
N MET A 70 -10.66 -10.46 -13.43
CA MET A 70 -11.56 -9.42 -13.97
C MET A 70 -12.37 -9.93 -15.17
N VAL A 71 -11.71 -10.61 -16.11
CA VAL A 71 -12.39 -11.21 -17.27
C VAL A 71 -13.34 -12.33 -16.83
N ALA A 72 -12.95 -13.16 -15.86
CA ALA A 72 -13.82 -14.20 -15.30
C ALA A 72 -15.06 -13.66 -14.58
N ILE A 73 -15.00 -12.43 -14.06
CA ILE A 73 -16.12 -11.70 -13.45
C ILE A 73 -17.03 -11.06 -14.53
N GLY A 74 -16.59 -11.03 -15.80
CA GLY A 74 -17.31 -10.44 -16.91
C GLY A 74 -16.96 -8.97 -17.17
N ILE A 75 -15.86 -8.47 -16.61
CA ILE A 75 -15.33 -7.16 -17.00
C ILE A 75 -14.70 -7.29 -18.40
N PRO A 76 -15.05 -6.41 -19.35
CA PRO A 76 -14.49 -6.45 -20.69
C PRO A 76 -12.97 -6.23 -20.65
N GLU A 77 -12.24 -6.97 -21.50
CA GLU A 77 -10.78 -7.07 -21.49
C GLU A 77 -10.06 -5.71 -21.40
N ARG A 78 -10.49 -4.72 -22.19
CA ARG A 78 -9.90 -3.37 -22.16
C ARG A 78 -10.02 -2.66 -20.80
N ARG A 79 -11.14 -2.85 -20.10
CA ARG A 79 -11.33 -2.28 -18.75
C ARG A 79 -10.61 -3.10 -17.70
N ALA A 80 -10.59 -4.42 -17.86
CA ALA A 80 -9.83 -5.32 -16.99
C ALA A 80 -8.34 -4.94 -16.99
N ASP A 81 -7.74 -4.81 -18.18
CA ASP A 81 -6.34 -4.43 -18.35
C ASP A 81 -6.05 -3.06 -17.72
N THR A 82 -6.89 -2.06 -17.99
CA THR A 82 -6.71 -0.72 -17.42
C THR A 82 -6.87 -0.73 -15.89
N ALA A 83 -7.84 -1.47 -15.35
CA ALA A 83 -8.03 -1.58 -13.89
C ALA A 83 -6.83 -2.24 -13.22
N CYS A 84 -6.28 -3.29 -13.83
CA CYS A 84 -5.11 -3.99 -13.32
C CYS A 84 -3.83 -3.15 -13.41
N TYR A 85 -3.69 -2.32 -14.44
CA TYR A 85 -2.61 -1.33 -14.52
C TYR A 85 -2.67 -0.32 -13.36
N PHE A 86 -3.87 0.06 -12.90
CA PHE A 86 -3.99 0.87 -11.68
C PHE A 86 -3.69 0.10 -10.39
N ALA A 87 -3.89 -1.23 -10.38
CA ALA A 87 -3.61 -2.07 -9.23
C ALA A 87 -2.10 -2.29 -8.98
N GLU A 88 -1.24 -2.10 -9.98
CA GLU A 88 0.22 -2.26 -9.86
C GLU A 88 0.97 -0.94 -9.58
N GLN A 89 0.30 0.21 -9.66
CA GLN A 89 0.93 1.53 -9.57
C GLN A 89 1.18 1.98 -8.12
N PRO A 90 2.43 2.24 -7.71
CA PRO A 90 2.70 2.86 -6.41
C PRO A 90 2.13 4.30 -6.36
N LYS A 91 1.58 4.69 -5.19
CA LYS A 91 1.09 6.07 -4.93
C LYS A 91 2.24 7.04 -4.69
#